data_AF-A0A7C7P3T8-F1
#
_entry.id   AF-A0A7C7P3T8-F1
#
_cell.length_a   1.000
_cell.length_b   1.000
_cell.length_c   1.000
_cell.angle_alpha   90.00
_cell.angle_beta   90.00
_cell.angle_gamma   90.00
#
_symmetry.space_group_name_H-M   'P 1'
#
loop_
_entity.id
_entity.type
_entity.pdbx_description
1 polymer ?
#
loop_
_entity_poly.entity_id
_entity_poly.type
_entity_poly.pdbx_seq_one_letter_code
_entity_poly.pdbx_strand_id
1 'polypeptide(L)' 'YLGLDVYEEEEGLFFEDHSDDILQDDVIARLMTFNNVLITSHQAFLTKTALTNIAETTIYNLDCFEKQKPSGNEISIN' A
#
# COMPACT_ATOMS: atom_id res chain seq x y z
N TYR A 1 -13.33 -8.01 -17.83
CA TYR A 1 -12.65 -6.85 -17.25
C TYR A 1 -12.20 -7.23 -15.85
N LEU A 2 -11.00 -6.80 -15.45
CA LEU A 2 -10.41 -7.04 -14.13
C LEU A 2 -9.74 -5.75 -13.64
N GLY A 3 -9.95 -5.43 -12.36
CA GLY A 3 -9.28 -4.32 -11.67
C GLY A 3 -8.57 -4.85 -10.44
N LEU A 4 -7.27 -4.58 -10.32
CA LEU A 4 -6.44 -4.99 -9.18
C LEU A 4 -5.80 -3.75 -8.58
N ASP A 5 -5.98 -3.52 -7.28
CA ASP A 5 -5.19 -2.54 -6.53
C ASP A 5 -4.14 -3.21 -5.63
N VAL A 6 -4.28 -4.51 -5.38
CA VAL A 6 -3.35 -5.31 -4.57
C VAL A 6 -2.94 -6.56 -5.35
N TYR A 7 -1.74 -7.04 -5.07
CA TYR A 7 -1.20 -8.26 -5.64
C TYR A 7 -0.47 -9.06 -4.55
N GLU A 8 -0.55 -10.39 -4.58
CA GLU A 8 -0.02 -11.25 -3.51
C GLU A 8 1.50 -11.09 -3.34
N GLU A 9 2.23 -11.04 -4.46
CA GLU A 9 3.68 -10.84 -4.50
C GLU A 9 4.03 -9.39 -4.85
N GLU A 10 3.32 -8.41 -4.26
CA GLU A 10 3.56 -6.98 -4.52
C GLU A 10 4.83 -6.42 -3.86
N GLU A 11 5.41 -7.14 -2.90
CA GLU A 11 6.61 -6.74 -2.17
C GLU A 11 7.81 -6.62 -3.13
N GLY A 12 8.46 -5.44 -3.13
CA GLY A 12 9.59 -5.15 -4.03
C GLY A 12 9.19 -4.93 -5.49
N LEU A 13 7.89 -4.84 -5.80
CA LEU A 13 7.37 -4.47 -7.12
C LEU A 13 6.53 -3.19 -7.05
N PHE A 14 5.67 -3.07 -6.04
CA PHE A 14 4.85 -1.88 -5.85
C PHE A 14 5.64 -0.80 -5.11
N PHE A 15 5.25 0.46 -5.34
CA PHE A 15 5.87 1.67 -4.77
C PHE A 15 7.31 1.97 -5.24
N GLU A 16 7.82 1.23 -6.21
CA GLU A 16 9.13 1.42 -6.85
C GLU A 16 8.99 1.63 -8.37
N ASP A 17 10.03 2.18 -9.02
CA ASP A 17 10.07 2.37 -10.48
C ASP A 17 10.89 1.25 -11.14
N HIS A 18 10.18 0.36 -11.83
CA HIS A 18 10.74 -0.78 -12.56
C HIS A 18 10.62 -0.62 -14.08
N SER A 19 10.48 0.60 -14.59
CA SER A 19 10.25 0.85 -16.01
C SER A 19 11.41 0.39 -16.92
N ASP A 20 12.64 0.35 -16.39
CA ASP A 20 13.85 -0.13 -17.07
C ASP A 20 14.21 -1.58 -16.72
N ASP A 21 13.46 -2.22 -15.82
CA ASP A 21 13.75 -3.56 -15.33
C ASP A 21 13.02 -4.64 -16.14
N ILE A 22 13.61 -5.84 -16.16
CA ILE A 22 12.92 -7.02 -16.66
C ILE A 22 12.05 -7.57 -15.53
N LEU A 23 10.73 -7.42 -15.67
CA LEU A 23 9.74 -8.06 -14.81
C LEU A 23 9.94 -9.58 -14.80
N GLN A 24 10.29 -10.12 -13.63
CA GLN A 24 10.53 -11.55 -13.43
C GLN A 24 9.23 -12.33 -13.19
N ASP A 25 8.22 -11.65 -12.64
CA ASP A 25 6.91 -12.24 -12.37
C ASP A 25 6.12 -12.36 -13.68
N ASP A 26 5.97 -13.59 -14.15
CA ASP A 26 5.31 -13.91 -15.41
C ASP A 26 3.78 -13.73 -15.35
N VAL A 27 3.17 -13.82 -14.17
CA VAL A 27 1.74 -13.64 -13.96
C VAL A 27 1.38 -12.17 -14.10
N ILE A 28 2.03 -11.28 -13.34
CA ILE A 28 1.72 -9.85 -13.41
C ILE A 28 2.14 -9.27 -14.76
N ALA A 29 3.28 -9.71 -15.32
CA ALA A 29 3.69 -9.33 -16.66
C ALA A 29 2.62 -9.71 -17.70
N ARG A 30 2.04 -10.92 -17.61
CA ARG A 30 0.94 -11.33 -18.49
C ARG A 30 -0.29 -10.47 -18.29
N LEU A 31 -0.70 -10.22 -17.04
CA LEU A 31 -1.89 -9.43 -16.73
C LEU A 31 -1.80 -7.99 -17.29
N MET A 32 -0.61 -7.37 -17.22
CA MET A 32 -0.36 -6.03 -17.78
C MET A 32 -0.51 -5.96 -19.31
N THR A 33 -0.47 -7.09 -20.03
CA THR A 33 -0.66 -7.11 -21.50
C THR A 33 -2.11 -7.08 -21.96
N PHE A 34 -3.07 -7.31 -21.06
CA PHE A 34 -4.48 -7.41 -21.45
C PHE A 34 -5.17 -6.05 -21.43
N ASN A 35 -5.77 -5.65 -22.57
CA ASN A 35 -6.50 -4.40 -22.73
C ASN A 35 -7.74 -4.25 -21.81
N ASN A 36 -8.16 -5.33 -21.14
CA ASN A 36 -9.31 -5.35 -20.24
C ASN A 36 -8.90 -5.53 -18.76
N VAL A 37 -7.62 -5.34 -18.44
CA VAL A 37 -7.06 -5.39 -17.09
C VAL A 37 -6.51 -4.01 -16.72
N LEU A 38 -6.89 -3.51 -15.55
CA LEU A 38 -6.31 -2.32 -14.94
C LEU A 38 -5.65 -2.73 -13.62
N ILE A 39 -4.39 -2.38 -13.45
CA ILE A 39 -3.63 -2.62 -12.21
C ILE A 39 -3.17 -1.27 -11.67
N THR A 40 -3.41 -1.02 -10.39
CA THR A 40 -2.86 0.11 -9.64
C THR A 40 -2.03 -0.44 -8.48
N SER A 41 -0.94 0.25 -8.13
CA SER A 41 0.03 -0.21 -7.14
C SER A 41 -0.38 0.21 -5.72
N HIS A 42 -1.45 -0.41 -5.21
CA HIS A 42 -1.96 -0.19 -3.85
C HIS A 42 -2.25 1.30 -3.59
N GLN A 43 -2.94 1.92 -4.55
CA GLN A 43 -3.20 3.36 -4.60
C GLN A 43 -4.62 3.72 -4.16
N ALA A 44 -5.48 2.76 -3.81
CA ALA A 44 -6.86 3.08 -3.41
C ALA A 44 -6.94 4.02 -2.20
N PHE A 45 -5.96 3.96 -1.29
CA PHE A 45 -5.89 4.86 -0.13
C PHE A 45 -5.25 6.22 -0.46
N LEU A 46 -4.70 6.43 -1.66
CA LEU A 46 -3.94 7.63 -2.05
C LEU A 46 -4.86 8.83 -2.35
N THR A 47 -5.71 9.17 -1.40
CA THR A 47 -6.59 10.35 -1.42
C THR A 47 -6.12 11.34 -0.38
N LYS A 48 -6.36 12.64 -0.62
CA LYS A 48 -6.01 13.70 0.35
C LYS A 48 -6.60 13.42 1.73
N THR A 49 -7.87 13.03 1.79
CA THR A 49 -8.56 12.75 3.05
C THR A 49 -7.94 11.58 3.81
N ALA A 50 -7.69 10.45 3.13
CA ALA A 50 -7.12 9.28 3.79
C ALA A 50 -5.69 9.55 4.26
N LEU A 51 -4.85 10.19 3.43
CA LEU A 51 -3.48 10.54 3.81
C LEU A 51 -3.43 11.52 4.99
N THR A 52 -4.34 12.51 5.03
CA THR A 52 -4.47 13.41 6.17
C THR A 52 -4.83 12.63 7.45
N ASN A 53 -5.84 11.75 7.39
CA ASN A 53 -6.24 10.95 8.54
C ASN A 53 -5.14 10.00 9.03
N ILE A 54 -4.39 9.38 8.09
CA ILE A 54 -3.24 8.53 8.41
C ILE A 54 -2.20 9.35 9.16
N ALA A 55 -1.78 10.50 8.62
CA ALA A 55 -0.78 11.36 9.25
C ALA A 55 -1.22 11.85 10.65
N GLU A 56 -2.45 12.35 10.78
CA GLU A 56 -2.99 12.83 12.06
C GLU A 56 -3.07 11.71 13.10
N THR A 57 -3.53 10.51 12.71
CA THR A 57 -3.61 9.35 13.59
C THR A 57 -2.23 8.86 14.00
N THR A 58 -1.26 8.83 13.08
CA THR A 58 0.13 8.47 13.38
C THR A 58 0.73 9.43 14.40
N ILE A 59 0.58 10.75 14.21
CA ILE A 59 1.07 11.75 15.16
C ILE A 59 0.39 11.58 16.53
N TYR A 60 -0.94 11.40 16.56
CA TYR A 60 -1.67 11.14 17.80
C TYR A 60 -1.15 9.90 18.54
N ASN A 61 -0.88 8.80 17.83
CA ASN A 61 -0.33 7.58 18.42
C ASN A 61 1.05 7.83 19.05
N LEU A 62 1.92 8.60 18.39
CA LEU A 62 3.23 8.98 18.90
C LEU A 62 3.12 9.86 20.16
N ASP A 63 2.20 10.82 20.14
CA ASP A 63 1.90 11.70 21.27
C ASP A 63 1.42 10.92 22.51
N CYS A 64 0.54 9.95 22.31
CA CYS A 64 0.07 9.06 23.37
C CYS A 64 1.21 8.18 23.90
N PHE A 65 2.03 7.62 23.00
CA PHE A 65 3.19 6.82 23.36
C PHE A 65 4.19 7.61 24.22
N GLU A 66 4.56 8.83 23.83
CA GLU A 66 5.44 9.71 24.60
C GLU A 66 4.90 9.99 26.01
N LYS A 67 3.58 10.19 26.12
CA LYS A 67 2.89 10.48 27.38
C LYS A 67 2.56 9.23 28.21
N GLN A 68 2.98 8.04 27.76
CA GLN A 68 2.64 6.74 28.36
C GLN A 68 1.12 6.56 28.56
N LYS A 69 0.33 7.04 27.59
CA LYS A 69 -1.13 6.88 27.56
C LYS A 69 -1.50 5.91 26.44
N PRO A 70 -2.55 5.09 26.62
CA PRO A 70 -3.06 4.26 25.53
C PRO A 70 -3.69 5.15 24.44
N SER A 71 -3.28 4.90 23.21
CA SER A 71 -3.85 5.44 21.98
C SER A 71 -5.07 4.65 21.50
N GLY A 72 -5.16 3.35 21.86
CA GLY A 72 -6.16 2.42 21.35
C GLY A 72 -5.78 1.74 20.04
N ASN A 73 -4.60 2.06 19.49
CA ASN A 73 -4.04 1.52 18.25
C ASN A 73 -2.79 0.65 18.49
N GLU A 74 -2.58 0.19 19.73
CA GLU A 74 -1.44 -0.67 20.07
C GLU A 74 -1.56 -2.04 19.41
N ILE A 75 -0.44 -2.53 18.86
CA ILE A 75 -0.35 -3.88 18.34
C ILE A 75 0.40 -4.74 19.37
N SER A 76 -0.32 -5.67 20.00
CA SER A 76 0.28 -6.65 20.90
C SER A 76 0.98 -7.73 20.09
N ILE A 77 2.26 -7.94 20.35
CA ILE A 77 2.99 -9.10 19.83
C ILE A 77 2.70 -10.26 20.80
N ASN A 78 1.98 -11.27 20.33
CA ASN A 78 1.88 -12.56 21.02
C ASN A 78 3.14 -13.39 20.81
#